data_AF-A0A4R5NEH1-F1
#
_entry.id   AF-A0A4R5NEH1-F1
#
_cell.length_a   1.000
_cell.length_b   1.000
_cell.length_c   1.000
_cell.angle_alpha   90.00
_cell.angle_beta   90.00
_cell.angle_gamma   90.00
#
_symmetry.space_group_name_H-M   'P 1'
#
loop_
_entity.id
_entity.type
_entity.pdbx_description
1 polymer ?
#
loop_
_entity_poly.entity_id
_entity_poly.type
_entity_poly.pdbx_seq_one_letter_code
_entity_poly.pdbx_strand_id
1 'polypeptide(L)'
;MLSLLLILLLIYGFYIGARRGLAMEAFYGIGYVLFFALALVSFKALGPKFEMLVPYPSANLGSEFAFFSTKVGMELDNAFYRAFAFIFVCFIGWIIVRFAGLYFKRLTYFPMYNDINILSGGIIAFVVTYVAIFMVLLMMAMVPVSGIQHALEHSFIASTMIKSTPVLTNLLSHLWIGAI
;
A
#
# COMPACT_ATOMS: atom_id res chain seq x y z
N MET A 1 12.35 15.57 -1.50
CA MET A 1 13.05 14.31 -1.12
C MET A 1 12.16 13.08 -1.23
N LEU A 2 10.94 13.09 -0.69
CA LEU A 2 9.99 11.97 -0.79
C LEU A 2 9.72 11.51 -2.23
N SER A 3 9.54 12.43 -3.19
CA SER A 3 9.32 12.07 -4.60
C SER A 3 10.42 11.19 -5.19
N LEU A 4 11.68 11.50 -4.89
CA LEU A 4 12.82 10.72 -5.38
C LEU A 4 12.80 9.30 -4.78
N LEU A 5 12.51 9.19 -3.48
CA LEU A 5 12.38 7.90 -2.80
C LEU A 5 11.26 7.06 -3.43
N LEU A 6 10.10 7.64 -3.71
CA LEU A 6 8.98 6.94 -4.34
C LEU A 6 9.33 6.44 -5.75
N ILE A 7 9.99 7.27 -6.55
CA ILE A 7 10.47 6.89 -7.88
C ILE A 7 11.47 5.73 -7.78
N LEU A 8 12.44 5.81 -6.86
CA LEU A 8 13.43 4.74 -6.66
C LEU A 8 12.77 3.43 -6.24
N LEU A 9 11.78 3.46 -5.34
CA LEU A 9 11.04 2.26 -4.93
C LEU A 9 10.27 1.64 -6.10
N LEU A 10 9.61 2.45 -6.93
CA LEU A 10 8.88 1.98 -8.09
C LEU A 10 9.80 1.36 -9.16
N ILE A 11 10.93 2.02 -9.46
CA ILE A 11 11.96 1.50 -10.36
C ILE A 11 12.53 0.20 -9.82
N TYR A 12 12.84 0.15 -8.53
CA TYR A 12 13.36 -1.05 -7.87
C TYR A 12 12.36 -2.20 -7.90
N GLY A 13 11.08 -1.93 -7.65
CA GLY A 13 9.99 -2.91 -7.75
C GLY A 13 9.89 -3.49 -9.16
N PHE A 14 9.86 -2.63 -10.18
CA PHE A 14 9.86 -3.06 -11.58
C PHE A 14 11.09 -3.91 -11.92
N TYR A 15 12.29 -3.44 -11.57
CA TYR A 15 13.54 -4.13 -11.86
C TYR A 15 13.61 -5.52 -11.24
N ILE A 16 13.16 -5.65 -9.99
CA ILE A 16 13.07 -6.95 -9.32
C ILE A 16 12.10 -7.89 -10.05
N GLY A 17 10.92 -7.40 -10.42
CA GLY A 17 9.92 -8.20 -11.12
C GLY A 17 10.43 -8.67 -12.48
N ALA A 18 11.06 -7.75 -13.21
CA ALA A 18 11.70 -8.01 -14.49
C ALA A 18 12.77 -9.11 -14.40
N ARG A 19 13.56 -9.15 -13.31
CA ARG A 19 14.55 -10.21 -13.08
C ARG A 19 13.96 -11.56 -12.69
N ARG A 20 12.75 -11.59 -12.12
CA ARG A 20 12.08 -12.84 -11.69
C ARG A 20 11.21 -13.46 -12.78
N GLY A 21 10.80 -12.66 -13.76
CA GLY A 21 9.95 -13.11 -14.86
C GLY A 21 8.48 -13.26 -14.48
N LEU A 22 7.66 -13.50 -15.50
CA LEU A 22 6.20 -13.54 -15.41
C LEU A 22 5.70 -14.60 -14.44
N ALA A 23 6.16 -15.84 -14.59
CA ALA A 23 5.61 -16.96 -13.83
C ALA A 23 5.82 -16.78 -12.32
N MET A 24 6.99 -16.29 -11.92
CA MET A 24 7.29 -16.03 -10.52
C MET A 24 6.52 -14.82 -9.97
N GLU A 25 6.39 -13.75 -10.76
CA GLU A 25 5.61 -12.58 -10.34
C GLU A 25 4.10 -12.83 -10.34
N ALA A 26 3.59 -13.72 -11.20
CA ALA A 26 2.21 -14.19 -11.15
C ALA A 26 1.94 -14.97 -9.85
N PHE A 27 2.86 -15.86 -9.43
CA PHE A 27 2.77 -16.54 -8.14
C PHE A 27 2.69 -15.53 -6.98
N TYR A 28 3.60 -14.55 -6.96
CA TYR A 28 3.58 -13.50 -5.94
C TYR A 28 2.30 -12.67 -5.98
N GLY A 29 1.89 -12.22 -7.17
CA GLY A 29 0.69 -11.42 -7.37
C GLY A 29 -0.56 -12.12 -6.88
N ILE A 30 -0.76 -13.39 -7.23
CA ILE A 30 -1.90 -14.20 -6.75
C ILE A 30 -1.85 -14.32 -5.22
N GLY A 31 -0.69 -14.64 -4.65
CA GLY A 31 -0.52 -14.71 -3.20
C GLY A 31 -0.88 -13.41 -2.50
N TYR A 32 -0.43 -12.27 -3.02
CA TYR A 32 -0.75 -10.96 -2.44
C TYR A 32 -2.22 -10.61 -2.59
N VAL A 33 -2.87 -10.97 -3.70
CA VAL A 33 -4.33 -10.78 -3.88
C VAL A 33 -5.11 -11.60 -2.86
N LEU A 34 -4.71 -12.83 -2.56
CA LEU A 34 -5.34 -13.64 -1.52
C LEU A 34 -5.25 -12.99 -0.13
N PHE A 35 -4.07 -12.46 0.23
CA PHE A 35 -3.90 -11.75 1.50
C PHE A 35 -4.59 -10.39 1.52
N PHE A 36 -4.72 -9.72 0.38
CA PHE A 36 -5.54 -8.52 0.25
C PHE A 36 -7.02 -8.82 0.49
N ALA A 37 -7.53 -9.93 -0.06
CA ALA A 37 -8.89 -10.40 0.21
C ALA A 37 -9.09 -10.80 1.68
N LEU A 38 -8.09 -11.45 2.29
CA LEU A 38 -8.11 -11.73 3.72
C LEU A 38 -8.15 -10.43 4.55
N ALA A 39 -7.36 -9.44 4.17
CA ALA A 39 -7.35 -8.13 4.82
C ALA A 39 -8.73 -7.46 4.76
N LEU A 40 -9.47 -7.57 3.64
CA LEU A 40 -10.83 -7.02 3.49
C LEU A 40 -11.83 -7.58 4.51
N VAL A 41 -11.66 -8.81 4.98
CA VAL A 41 -12.57 -9.41 5.97
C VAL A 41 -12.08 -9.22 7.41
N SER A 42 -10.78 -9.12 7.63
CA SER A 42 -10.20 -9.07 8.98
C SER A 42 -9.94 -7.67 9.52
N PHE A 43 -9.77 -6.66 8.67
CA PHE A 43 -9.30 -5.33 9.10
C PHE A 43 -10.20 -4.65 10.14
N LYS A 44 -11.53 -4.80 10.03
CA LYS A 44 -12.49 -4.21 10.98
C LYS A 44 -12.33 -4.79 12.39
N ALA A 45 -12.15 -6.11 12.49
CA ALA A 45 -12.00 -6.82 13.75
C ALA A 45 -10.61 -6.63 14.38
N LEU A 46 -9.60 -6.33 13.55
CA LEU A 46 -8.23 -6.12 14.00
C LEU A 46 -7.93 -4.67 14.37
N GLY A 47 -8.59 -3.69 13.75
CA GLY A 47 -8.38 -2.25 13.97
C GLY A 47 -8.30 -1.87 15.46
N PRO A 48 -9.33 -2.15 16.28
CA PRO A 48 -9.34 -1.79 17.69
C PRO A 48 -8.20 -2.40 18.51
N LYS A 49 -7.67 -3.56 18.10
CA LYS A 49 -6.54 -4.21 18.80
C LYS A 49 -5.23 -3.43 18.64
N PHE A 50 -5.13 -2.60 17.60
CA PHE A 50 -3.94 -1.78 17.36
C PHE A 50 -3.98 -0.42 18.07
N GLU A 51 -5.11 -0.01 18.66
CA GLU A 51 -5.22 1.21 19.47
C GLU A 51 -4.20 1.25 20.61
N MET A 52 -4.02 0.10 21.28
CA MET A 52 -3.07 -0.02 22.39
C MET A 52 -1.61 -0.15 21.94
N LEU A 53 -1.35 -0.46 20.67
CA LEU A 53 0.00 -0.69 20.15
C LEU A 53 0.59 0.55 19.47
N VAL A 54 -0.24 1.34 18.80
CA VAL A 54 0.19 2.50 18.02
C VAL A 54 -0.55 3.74 18.53
N PRO A 55 0.13 4.68 19.21
CA PRO A 55 -0.53 5.90 19.66
C PRO A 55 -0.90 6.77 18.45
N TYR A 56 -2.18 7.11 18.31
CA TYR A 56 -2.65 8.03 17.29
C TYR A 56 -2.69 9.46 17.85
N PRO A 57 -2.03 10.44 17.20
CA PRO A 57 -2.18 11.84 17.58
C PRO A 57 -3.58 12.30 17.15
N SER A 58 -4.50 12.39 18.10
CA SER A 58 -5.88 12.81 17.85
C SER A 58 -5.94 14.19 17.21
N ALA A 59 -6.71 14.34 16.14
CA ALA A 59 -6.94 15.62 15.49
C ALA A 59 -7.64 16.61 16.43
N ASN A 60 -7.21 17.87 16.40
CA ASN A 60 -7.85 19.00 17.07
C ASN A 60 -8.33 20.03 16.04
N LEU A 61 -9.07 21.06 16.48
CA LEU A 61 -9.60 22.11 15.59
C LEU A 61 -8.52 22.88 14.81
N GLY A 62 -7.26 22.84 15.25
CA GLY A 62 -6.11 23.42 14.55
C GLY A 62 -5.30 22.42 13.72
N SER A 63 -5.77 21.18 13.55
CA SER A 63 -5.07 20.16 12.78
C SER A 63 -5.31 20.35 11.29
N GLU A 64 -4.21 20.37 10.52
CA GLU A 64 -4.24 20.46 9.08
C GLU A 64 -4.07 19.08 8.44
N PHE A 65 -4.85 18.83 7.39
CA PHE A 65 -4.79 17.64 6.57
C PHE A 65 -4.61 18.06 5.11
N ALA A 66 -3.59 17.54 4.45
CA ALA A 66 -3.28 17.89 3.05
C ALA A 66 -4.28 17.31 2.05
N PHE A 67 -5.00 16.23 2.42
CA PHE A 67 -5.89 15.48 1.51
C PHE A 67 -7.29 15.19 2.07
N PHE A 68 -7.55 15.47 3.36
CA PHE A 68 -8.85 15.26 3.99
C PHE A 68 -9.41 16.58 4.54
N SER A 69 -10.73 16.71 4.61
CA SER A 69 -11.36 17.88 5.26
C SER A 69 -11.29 17.75 6.79
N THR A 70 -11.16 18.86 7.51
CA THR A 70 -11.13 18.90 8.99
C THR A 70 -12.32 18.19 9.64
N LYS A 71 -13.50 18.19 8.99
CA LYS A 71 -14.69 17.45 9.48
C LYS A 71 -14.49 15.93 9.46
N VAL A 72 -13.88 15.40 8.38
CA VAL A 72 -13.50 13.98 8.27
C VAL A 72 -12.31 13.68 9.18
N GLY A 73 -11.45 14.69 9.42
CA GLY A 73 -10.32 14.68 10.36
C GLY A 73 -10.63 14.14 11.74
N MET A 74 -11.85 14.38 12.25
CA MET A 74 -12.25 13.98 13.59
C MET A 74 -12.65 12.50 13.71
N GLU A 75 -12.97 11.83 12.60
CA GLU A 75 -13.31 10.39 12.54
C GLU A 75 -12.16 9.54 11.96
N LEU A 76 -11.03 10.18 11.65
CA LEU A 76 -9.87 9.54 11.02
C LEU A 76 -9.06 8.67 11.98
N ASP A 77 -9.31 8.75 13.29
CA ASP A 77 -8.68 7.91 14.31
C ASP A 77 -8.98 6.42 14.08
N ASN A 78 -10.26 6.08 13.99
CA ASN A 78 -10.75 4.73 13.73
C ASN A 78 -10.35 4.26 12.33
N ALA A 79 -10.41 5.16 11.35
CA ALA A 79 -10.00 4.87 9.98
C ALA A 79 -8.49 4.56 9.89
N PHE A 80 -7.65 5.26 10.64
CA PHE A 80 -6.21 5.01 10.71
C PHE A 80 -5.93 3.61 11.26
N TYR A 81 -6.57 3.21 12.37
CA TYR A 81 -6.36 1.88 12.94
C TYR A 81 -6.83 0.75 12.02
N ARG A 82 -7.93 0.97 11.29
CA ARG A 82 -8.42 0.05 10.25
C ARG A 82 -7.47 -0.05 9.06
N ALA A 83 -6.95 1.09 8.60
CA ALA A 83 -5.95 1.14 7.53
C ALA A 83 -4.66 0.42 7.95
N PHE A 84 -4.18 0.68 9.17
CA PHE A 84 -3.02 0.02 9.74
C PHE A 84 -3.22 -1.49 9.83
N ALA A 85 -4.36 -1.95 10.34
CA ALA A 85 -4.70 -3.37 10.40
C ALA A 85 -4.73 -4.02 9.01
N PHE A 86 -5.31 -3.34 8.03
CA PHE A 86 -5.36 -3.81 6.65
C PHE A 86 -3.94 -3.99 6.06
N ILE A 87 -3.11 -2.97 6.19
CA ILE A 87 -1.71 -3.00 5.71
C ILE A 87 -0.91 -4.05 6.46
N PHE A 88 -1.12 -4.21 7.77
CA PHE A 88 -0.45 -5.20 8.59
C PHE A 88 -0.75 -6.62 8.12
N VAL A 89 -2.01 -6.96 7.82
CA VAL A 89 -2.39 -8.28 7.28
C VAL A 89 -1.74 -8.51 5.91
N CYS A 90 -1.77 -7.52 5.03
CA CYS A 90 -1.07 -7.58 3.74
C CYS A 90 0.44 -7.77 3.91
N PHE A 91 1.05 -7.13 4.91
CA PHE A 91 2.48 -7.24 5.21
C PHE A 91 2.86 -8.64 5.72
N ILE A 92 2.08 -9.21 6.65
CA ILE A 92 2.26 -10.60 7.09
C ILE A 92 2.08 -11.56 5.91
N GLY A 93 1.06 -11.32 5.09
CA GLY A 93 0.84 -12.06 3.85
C GLY A 93 2.04 -11.99 2.91
N TRP A 94 2.61 -10.81 2.74
CA TRP A 94 3.82 -10.62 1.94
C TRP A 94 4.97 -11.49 2.44
N ILE A 95 5.23 -11.54 3.75
CA ILE A 95 6.26 -12.40 4.35
C ILE A 95 5.96 -13.89 4.06
N ILE A 96 4.71 -14.32 4.25
CA ILE A 96 4.32 -15.72 4.04
C ILE A 96 4.50 -16.13 2.58
N VAL A 97 4.00 -15.33 1.63
CA VAL A 97 4.13 -15.62 0.20
C VAL A 97 5.59 -15.56 -0.25
N ARG A 98 6.40 -14.64 0.30
CA ARG A 98 7.85 -14.59 0.08
C ARG A 98 8.54 -15.88 0.51
N PHE A 99 8.20 -16.36 1.71
CA PHE A 99 8.75 -17.60 2.23
C PHE A 99 8.32 -18.80 1.38
N ALA A 100 7.05 -18.90 1.04
CA ALA A 100 6.53 -19.93 0.13
C ALA A 100 7.23 -19.89 -1.24
N GLY A 101 7.46 -18.69 -1.78
CA GLY A 101 8.15 -18.47 -3.05
C GLY A 101 9.59 -18.99 -3.10
N LEU A 102 10.24 -19.23 -1.95
CA LEU A 102 11.55 -19.87 -1.92
C LEU A 102 11.53 -21.29 -2.49
N TYR A 103 10.43 -22.02 -2.30
CA TYR A 103 10.23 -23.36 -2.87
C TYR A 103 9.92 -23.32 -4.36
N PHE A 104 9.22 -22.28 -4.82
CA PHE A 104 8.81 -22.12 -6.21
C PHE A 104 9.82 -21.37 -7.08
N LYS A 105 11.07 -21.18 -6.63
CA LYS A 105 12.14 -20.49 -7.40
C LYS A 105 12.35 -21.04 -8.81
N ARG A 106 11.98 -22.30 -9.07
CA ARG A 106 12.06 -22.91 -10.41
C ARG A 106 11.17 -22.18 -11.43
N LEU A 107 10.10 -21.52 -11.00
CA LEU A 107 9.22 -20.73 -11.87
C LEU A 107 9.96 -19.58 -12.57
N THR A 108 11.03 -19.06 -12.00
CA THR A 108 11.87 -18.03 -12.63
C THR A 108 12.48 -18.48 -13.96
N TYR A 109 12.66 -19.80 -14.16
CA TYR A 109 13.25 -20.38 -15.36
C TYR A 109 12.19 -20.94 -16.33
N PHE A 110 10.93 -20.56 -16.18
CA PHE A 110 9.86 -21.00 -17.07
C PHE A 110 10.16 -20.53 -18.52
N PRO A 111 10.15 -21.43 -19.52
CA PRO A 111 10.53 -21.09 -20.88
C PRO A 111 9.49 -20.16 -21.51
N MET A 112 9.92 -18.94 -21.87
CA MET A 112 9.08 -17.91 -22.47
C MET A 112 9.95 -16.94 -23.27
N TYR A 113 9.36 -16.21 -24.22
CA TYR A 113 10.07 -15.14 -24.92
C TYR A 113 10.59 -14.11 -23.92
N ASN A 114 11.91 -13.86 -23.98
CA ASN A 114 12.63 -13.11 -22.96
C ASN A 114 12.04 -11.70 -22.75
N ASP A 115 11.69 -11.00 -23.84
CA ASP A 115 11.14 -9.65 -23.77
C ASP A 115 9.78 -9.62 -23.07
N ILE A 116 8.91 -10.57 -23.40
CA ILE A 116 7.59 -10.68 -22.77
C ILE A 116 7.75 -11.07 -21.30
N ASN A 117 8.67 -11.98 -20.97
CA ASN A 117 8.91 -12.44 -19.61
C ASN A 117 9.38 -11.31 -18.68
N ILE A 118 10.36 -10.53 -19.15
CA ILE A 118 10.92 -9.38 -18.43
C ILE A 118 9.87 -8.28 -18.28
N LEU A 119 9.19 -7.91 -19.37
CA LEU A 119 8.23 -6.80 -19.35
C LEU A 119 7.02 -7.11 -18.46
N SER A 120 6.41 -8.28 -18.65
CA SER A 120 5.20 -8.65 -17.89
C SER A 120 5.49 -8.89 -16.40
N GLY A 121 6.62 -9.52 -16.06
CA GLY A 121 7.08 -9.64 -14.67
C GLY A 121 7.34 -8.27 -14.03
N GLY A 122 7.98 -7.35 -14.77
CA GLY A 122 8.20 -5.98 -14.34
C GLY A 122 6.91 -5.21 -14.09
N ILE A 123 5.93 -5.29 -15.01
CA ILE A 123 4.64 -4.61 -14.88
C ILE A 123 3.86 -5.12 -13.66
N ILE A 124 3.78 -6.44 -13.44
CA ILE A 124 3.08 -7.00 -12.28
C ILE A 124 3.71 -6.50 -10.98
N ALA A 125 5.04 -6.59 -10.86
CA ALA A 125 5.74 -6.11 -9.68
C ALA A 125 5.59 -4.61 -9.47
N PHE A 126 5.59 -3.82 -10.55
CA PHE A 126 5.35 -2.38 -10.50
C PHE A 126 3.96 -2.07 -9.96
N VAL A 127 2.90 -2.72 -10.49
CA VAL A 127 1.52 -2.52 -10.03
C VAL A 127 1.37 -2.89 -8.55
N VAL A 128 1.90 -4.04 -8.14
CA VAL A 128 1.86 -4.47 -6.73
C VAL A 128 2.59 -3.46 -5.84
N THR A 129 3.78 -3.01 -6.25
CA THR A 129 4.59 -2.04 -5.50
C THR A 129 3.88 -0.69 -5.43
N TYR A 130 3.26 -0.25 -6.52
CA TYR A 130 2.47 0.97 -6.59
C TYR A 130 1.30 0.93 -5.61
N VAL A 131 0.51 -0.15 -5.60
CA VAL A 131 -0.63 -0.30 -4.68
C VAL A 131 -0.16 -0.34 -3.23
N ALA A 132 0.94 -1.04 -2.93
CA ALA A 132 1.52 -1.08 -1.58
C ALA A 132 1.97 0.31 -1.10
N ILE A 133 2.70 1.05 -1.93
CA ILE A 133 3.13 2.43 -1.64
C ILE A 133 1.89 3.32 -1.45
N PHE A 134 0.91 3.22 -2.34
CA PHE A 134 -0.31 4.00 -2.28
C PHE A 134 -1.06 3.82 -0.96
N MET A 135 -1.22 2.58 -0.49
CA MET A 135 -1.85 2.30 0.81
C MET A 135 -1.11 2.97 1.96
N VAL A 136 0.23 2.91 1.96
CA VAL A 136 1.05 3.54 3.00
C VAL A 136 0.94 5.07 2.94
N LEU A 137 1.00 5.67 1.75
CA LEU A 137 0.81 7.11 1.56
C LEU A 137 -0.57 7.56 2.05
N LEU A 138 -1.62 6.82 1.72
CA LEU A 138 -2.99 7.14 2.13
C LEU A 138 -3.14 7.04 3.65
N MET A 139 -2.58 5.99 4.29
CA MET A 139 -2.56 5.88 5.75
C MET A 139 -1.79 7.04 6.40
N MET A 140 -0.64 7.45 5.85
CA MET A 140 0.10 8.61 6.35
C MET A 140 -0.69 9.91 6.21
N ALA A 141 -1.49 10.06 5.14
CA ALA A 141 -2.34 11.23 4.96
C ALA A 141 -3.44 11.35 6.04
N MET A 142 -3.79 10.24 6.72
CA MET A 142 -4.75 10.22 7.84
C MET A 142 -4.15 10.69 9.18
N VAL A 143 -2.84 10.87 9.27
CA VAL A 143 -2.15 11.24 10.51
C VAL A 143 -1.95 12.77 10.57
N PRO A 144 -2.54 13.49 11.53
CA PRO A 144 -2.47 14.96 11.62
C PRO A 144 -1.13 15.45 12.20
N VAL A 145 -0.02 15.09 11.56
CA VAL A 145 1.33 15.54 11.93
C VAL A 145 1.85 16.46 10.83
N SER A 146 2.11 17.72 11.18
CA SER A 146 2.53 18.77 10.23
C SER A 146 3.74 18.35 9.37
N GLY A 147 4.74 17.70 9.97
CA GLY A 147 5.91 17.18 9.23
C GLY A 147 5.55 16.14 8.17
N ILE A 148 4.59 15.25 8.46
CA ILE A 148 4.10 14.23 7.51
C ILE A 148 3.26 14.91 6.42
N GLN A 149 2.32 15.76 6.81
CA GLN A 149 1.43 16.47 5.88
C GLN A 149 2.22 17.34 4.90
N HIS A 150 3.19 18.12 5.39
CA HIS A 150 4.08 18.93 4.57
C HIS A 150 4.95 18.05 3.64
N ALA A 151 5.46 16.91 4.12
CA ALA A 151 6.24 16.00 3.28
C ALA A 151 5.42 15.40 2.14
N LEU A 152 4.15 15.08 2.37
CA LEU A 152 3.23 14.57 1.36
C LEU A 152 2.81 15.66 0.37
N GLU A 153 2.48 16.87 0.85
CA GLU A 153 2.03 17.98 0.01
C GLU A 153 3.13 18.48 -0.93
N HIS A 154 4.35 18.66 -0.42
CA HIS A 154 5.50 19.10 -1.22
C HIS A 154 6.06 18.01 -2.14
N SER A 155 5.60 16.76 -2.02
CA SER A 155 5.99 15.69 -2.91
C SER A 155 5.06 15.62 -4.13
N PHE A 156 5.57 16.07 -5.28
CA PHE A 156 4.87 15.93 -6.56
C PHE A 156 4.37 14.49 -6.78
N ILE A 157 5.22 13.47 -6.58
CA ILE A 157 4.84 12.08 -6.83
C ILE A 157 3.79 11.60 -5.82
N ALA A 158 3.93 11.88 -4.53
CA ALA A 158 2.92 11.46 -3.54
C ALA A 158 1.56 12.13 -3.81
N SER A 159 1.57 13.43 -4.06
CA SER A 159 0.38 14.23 -4.39
C SER A 159 -0.28 13.73 -5.67
N THR A 160 0.50 13.46 -6.73
CA THR A 160 -0.01 12.88 -7.98
C THR A 160 -0.57 11.47 -7.77
N MET A 161 0.10 10.59 -7.02
CA MET A 161 -0.42 9.25 -6.75
C MET A 161 -1.81 9.32 -6.10
N ILE A 162 -1.96 10.11 -5.03
CA ILE A 162 -3.22 10.25 -4.28
C ILE A 162 -4.31 10.96 -5.11
N LYS A 163 -3.98 12.05 -5.81
CA LYS A 163 -4.96 12.86 -6.54
C LYS A 163 -5.33 12.25 -7.90
N SER A 164 -4.38 11.66 -8.61
CA SER A 164 -4.57 11.12 -9.97
C SER A 164 -5.02 9.65 -9.99
N THR A 165 -5.18 9.00 -8.83
CA THR A 165 -5.72 7.62 -8.74
C THR A 165 -7.05 7.57 -7.97
N PRO A 166 -8.09 8.29 -8.43
CA PRO A 166 -9.33 8.46 -7.70
C PRO A 166 -10.03 7.14 -7.39
N VAL A 167 -9.88 6.12 -8.25
CA VAL A 167 -10.45 4.79 -8.03
C VAL A 167 -9.88 4.13 -6.77
N LEU A 168 -8.55 4.12 -6.60
CA LEU A 168 -7.91 3.56 -5.39
C LEU A 168 -8.19 4.43 -4.17
N THR A 169 -8.14 5.76 -4.31
CA THR A 169 -8.44 6.69 -3.22
C THR A 169 -9.85 6.46 -2.69
N ASN A 170 -10.85 6.38 -3.57
CA ASN A 170 -12.24 6.16 -3.19
C ASN A 170 -12.45 4.78 -2.58
N LEU A 171 -11.88 3.74 -3.20
CA LEU A 171 -12.02 2.36 -2.72
C LEU A 171 -11.45 2.21 -1.30
N LEU A 172 -10.20 2.62 -1.08
CA LEU A 172 -9.54 2.46 0.22
C LEU A 172 -10.11 3.41 1.28
N SER A 173 -10.41 4.66 0.92
CA SER A 173 -11.05 5.60 1.85
C SER A 173 -12.43 5.13 2.27
N HIS A 174 -13.25 4.63 1.34
CA HIS A 174 -14.55 4.06 1.67
C HIS A 174 -14.43 2.80 2.53
N LEU A 175 -13.44 1.93 2.26
CA LEU A 175 -13.20 0.74 3.06
C LEU A 175 -12.78 1.08 4.50
N TRP A 176 -11.91 2.06 4.70
CA TRP A 176 -11.34 2.36 6.01
C TRP A 176 -12.20 3.33 6.84
N ILE A 177 -12.71 4.39 6.20
CA ILE A 177 -13.55 5.42 6.83
C ILE A 177 -15.02 4.97 6.85
N GLY A 178 -15.55 4.55 5.70
CA GLY A 178 -16.96 4.19 5.53
C GLY A 178 -17.38 2.85 6.15
N ALA A 179 -16.46 2.11 6.76
CA ALA A 179 -16.75 0.89 7.52
C ALA A 179 -17.40 1.19 8.88
N ILE A 180 -18.46 1.99 8.92
CA ILE A 180 -19.27 2.21 10.12
C ILE A 180 -20.07 0.94 10.44
#